data_AF-M1ESI7-F1
#
_entry.id   AF-M1ESI7-F1
#
_cell.length_a   1.000
_cell.length_b   1.000
_cell.length_c   1.000
_cell.angle_alpha   90.00
_cell.angle_beta   90.00
_cell.angle_gamma   90.00
#
_symmetry.space_group_name_H-M   'P 1'
#
loop_
_entity.id
_entity.type
_entity.pdbx_description
1 polymer ?
#
loop_
_entity_poly.entity_id
_entity_poly.type
_entity_poly.pdbx_seq_one_letter_code
_entity_poly.pdbx_strand_id
1 'polypeptide(L)'
;HILLLDVAAWLTLWVFGTSLVPFLLCAVLLSTVQAQAGWLQHDFGHLSVFSTSTWNHLLHHFVIGHLKGAPASWWNHMHFQHHAKPNCFGKDPDINMHPFFFALGKILSVELGKQKRKYMPYNHQHKYFFLIGP
;
A
#
# COMPACT_ATOMS: atom_id res chain seq x y z
N HIS A 1 7.28 -17.84 3.36
CA HIS A 1 6.34 -18.30 2.30
C HIS A 1 6.16 -17.31 1.16
N ILE A 2 6.44 -16.01 1.31
CA ILE A 2 6.30 -15.01 0.22
C ILE A 2 6.94 -15.47 -1.11
N LEU A 3 8.25 -15.78 -1.11
CA LEU A 3 8.95 -16.23 -2.33
C LEU A 3 8.41 -17.57 -2.87
N LEU A 4 7.97 -18.46 -1.98
CA LEU A 4 7.39 -19.75 -2.38
C LEU A 4 6.07 -19.54 -3.15
N LEU A 5 5.20 -18.66 -2.65
CA LEU A 5 3.93 -18.35 -3.30
C LEU A 5 4.14 -17.60 -4.62
N ASP A 6 5.16 -16.73 -4.69
CA ASP A 6 5.52 -16.01 -5.90
C ASP A 6 6.00 -16.97 -7.01
N VAL A 7 6.90 -17.89 -6.67
CA VAL A 7 7.35 -18.95 -7.58
C VAL A 7 6.19 -19.88 -7.95
N ALA A 8 5.31 -20.24 -7.01
CA ALA A 8 4.14 -21.07 -7.29
C ALA A 8 3.16 -20.38 -8.26
N ALA A 9 2.98 -19.07 -8.15
CA ALA A 9 2.15 -18.30 -9.07
C ALA A 9 2.73 -18.29 -10.49
N TRP A 10 4.05 -18.09 -10.61
CA TRP A 10 4.75 -18.17 -11.89
C TRP A 10 4.67 -19.56 -12.51
N LEU A 11 4.94 -20.62 -11.72
CA LEU A 11 4.85 -22.01 -12.18
C LEU A 11 3.43 -22.39 -12.60
N THR A 12 2.41 -21.87 -11.91
CA THR A 12 1.00 -22.10 -12.27
C THR A 12 0.73 -21.68 -13.71
N LEU A 13 1.16 -20.47 -14.09
CA LEU A 13 0.98 -19.98 -15.46
C LEU A 13 1.88 -20.71 -16.46
N TRP A 14 3.10 -21.05 -16.07
CA TRP A 14 4.05 -21.77 -16.92
C TRP A 14 3.56 -23.17 -17.31
N VAL A 15 3.05 -23.94 -16.33
CA VAL A 15 2.65 -25.34 -16.53
C VAL A 15 1.24 -25.48 -17.08
N PHE A 16 0.29 -24.66 -16.60
CA PHE A 16 -1.13 -24.81 -16.94
C PHE A 16 -1.64 -23.77 -17.96
N GLY A 17 -0.77 -22.87 -18.42
CA GLY A 17 -1.10 -21.81 -19.36
C GLY A 17 -1.94 -20.68 -18.73
N THR A 18 -2.49 -19.83 -19.59
CA THR A 18 -3.19 -18.58 -19.20
C THR A 18 -4.71 -18.69 -19.27
N SER A 19 -5.26 -19.90 -19.18
CA SER A 19 -6.71 -20.09 -19.09
C SER A 19 -7.27 -19.49 -17.79
N LEU A 20 -8.60 -19.32 -17.72
CA LEU A 20 -9.25 -18.57 -16.65
C LEU A 20 -8.89 -19.09 -15.24
N VAL A 21 -8.83 -20.40 -15.04
CA VAL A 21 -8.57 -21.01 -13.72
C VAL A 21 -7.13 -20.77 -13.23
N PRO A 22 -6.06 -21.13 -13.98
CA PRO A 22 -4.68 -20.77 -13.64
C PRO A 22 -4.47 -19.27 -13.44
N PHE A 23 -5.13 -18.43 -14.26
CA PHE A 23 -5.07 -16.99 -14.11
C PHE A 23 -5.63 -16.53 -12.76
N LEU A 24 -6.85 -16.97 -12.39
CA LEU A 24 -7.47 -16.60 -11.12
C LEU A 24 -6.67 -17.11 -9.92
N LEU A 25 -6.14 -18.32 -10.00
CA LEU A 25 -5.27 -18.87 -8.95
C LEU A 25 -3.99 -18.03 -8.79
N CYS A 26 -3.33 -17.69 -9.91
CA CYS A 26 -2.16 -16.82 -9.91
C CYS A 26 -2.47 -15.44 -9.33
N ALA A 27 -3.62 -14.85 -9.69
CA ALA A 27 -4.06 -13.56 -9.15
C ALA A 27 -4.22 -13.59 -7.62
N VAL A 28 -4.81 -14.66 -7.05
CA VAL A 28 -4.96 -14.83 -5.60
C VAL A 28 -3.60 -15.01 -4.92
N LEU A 29 -2.72 -15.82 -5.49
CA LEU A 29 -1.38 -16.06 -4.96
C LEU A 29 -0.56 -14.76 -4.95
N LEU A 30 -0.48 -14.06 -6.08
CA LEU A 30 0.26 -12.80 -6.20
C LEU A 30 -0.34 -11.69 -5.33
N SER A 31 -1.67 -11.61 -5.20
CA SER A 31 -2.31 -10.65 -4.28
C SER A 31 -1.89 -10.92 -2.84
N THR A 32 -1.82 -12.19 -2.44
CA THR A 32 -1.37 -12.60 -1.11
C THR A 32 0.11 -12.24 -0.88
N VAL A 33 0.97 -12.53 -1.88
CA VAL A 33 2.40 -12.14 -1.88
C VAL A 33 2.55 -10.64 -1.71
N GLN A 34 1.82 -9.84 -2.49
CA GLN A 34 1.94 -8.38 -2.47
C GLN A 34 1.46 -7.76 -1.16
N ALA A 35 0.39 -8.29 -0.56
CA ALA A 35 -0.08 -7.86 0.74
C ALA A 35 0.96 -8.16 1.84
N GLN A 36 1.51 -9.38 1.86
CA GLN A 36 2.50 -9.79 2.85
C GLN A 36 3.83 -9.04 2.69
N ALA A 37 4.30 -8.86 1.45
CA ALA A 37 5.50 -8.07 1.17
C ALA A 37 5.32 -6.59 1.60
N GLY A 38 4.10 -6.04 1.51
CA GLY A 38 3.77 -4.69 1.95
C GLY A 38 3.97 -4.49 3.46
N TRP A 39 3.48 -5.42 4.27
CA TRP A 39 3.68 -5.39 5.73
C TRP A 39 5.12 -5.71 6.12
N LEU A 40 5.74 -6.71 5.48
CA LEU A 40 7.12 -7.08 5.78
C LEU A 40 8.10 -5.94 5.48
N GLN A 41 7.95 -5.25 4.34
CA GLN A 41 8.80 -4.09 4.05
C GLN A 41 8.56 -2.94 5.03
N HIS A 42 7.31 -2.75 5.49
CA HIS A 42 6.96 -1.72 6.47
C HIS A 42 7.70 -1.96 7.79
N ASP A 43 7.69 -3.20 8.27
CA ASP A 43 8.37 -3.58 9.51
C ASP A 43 9.90 -3.43 9.39
N PHE A 44 10.48 -3.77 8.24
CA PHE A 44 11.88 -3.47 7.97
C PHE A 44 12.17 -1.97 7.92
N GLY A 45 11.30 -1.16 7.32
CA GLY A 45 11.42 0.30 7.29
C GLY A 45 11.36 0.93 8.69
N HIS A 46 10.63 0.31 9.62
CA HIS A 46 10.59 0.68 11.03
C HIS A 46 11.72 0.10 11.89
N LEU A 47 12.63 -0.67 11.30
CA LEU A 47 13.73 -1.33 12.00
C LEU A 47 13.27 -2.31 13.09
N SER A 48 12.08 -2.91 12.95
CA SER A 48 11.44 -3.69 14.02
C SER A 48 11.69 -5.20 13.93
N VAL A 49 12.36 -5.69 12.89
CA VAL A 49 12.53 -7.14 12.67
C VAL A 49 13.86 -7.66 13.20
N PHE A 50 14.97 -6.97 12.91
CA PHE A 50 16.30 -7.32 13.41
C PHE A 50 16.78 -6.36 14.50
N SER A 51 17.66 -6.84 15.38
CA SER A 51 18.29 -6.01 16.42
C SER A 51 19.22 -4.93 15.86
N THR A 52 19.80 -5.14 14.68
CA THR A 52 20.69 -4.18 14.01
C THR A 52 19.99 -3.49 12.84
N SER A 53 20.18 -2.19 12.68
CA SER A 53 19.60 -1.42 11.57
C SER A 53 20.09 -1.87 10.19
N THR A 54 21.33 -2.34 10.06
CA THR A 54 21.93 -2.78 8.78
C THR A 54 21.09 -3.84 8.08
N TRP A 55 20.71 -4.91 8.80
CA TRP A 55 19.90 -6.00 8.23
C TRP A 55 18.49 -5.56 7.87
N ASN A 56 17.87 -4.73 8.71
CA ASN A 56 16.56 -4.14 8.42
C ASN A 56 16.63 -3.30 7.13
N HIS A 57 17.61 -2.41 6.99
CA HIS A 57 17.73 -1.61 5.77
C HIS A 57 18.02 -2.44 4.53
N LEU A 58 18.92 -3.41 4.59
CA LEU A 58 19.23 -4.27 3.43
C LEU A 58 17.98 -5.00 2.95
N LEU A 59 17.23 -5.61 3.88
CA LEU A 59 16.03 -6.35 3.52
C LEU A 59 14.84 -5.45 3.20
N HIS A 60 14.78 -4.24 3.77
CA HIS A 60 13.82 -3.21 3.36
C HIS A 60 14.00 -2.90 1.86
N HIS A 61 15.22 -2.57 1.44
CA HIS A 61 15.54 -2.29 0.03
C HIS A 61 15.24 -3.49 -0.88
N PHE A 62 15.55 -4.71 -0.43
CA PHE A 62 15.25 -5.91 -1.22
C PHE A 62 13.75 -6.11 -1.39
N VAL A 63 12.96 -6.10 -0.32
CA VAL A 63 11.52 -6.40 -0.38
C VAL A 63 10.76 -5.32 -1.14
N ILE A 64 10.95 -4.03 -0.82
CA ILE A 64 10.22 -2.98 -1.54
C ILE A 64 10.75 -2.79 -2.97
N GLY A 65 12.06 -2.90 -3.18
CA GLY A 65 12.69 -2.71 -4.49
C GLY A 65 12.39 -3.84 -5.46
N HIS A 66 12.66 -5.09 -5.07
CA HIS A 66 12.57 -6.24 -5.98
C HIS A 66 11.19 -6.91 -5.97
N LEU A 67 10.51 -6.97 -4.82
CA LEU A 67 9.21 -7.66 -4.73
C LEU A 67 8.03 -6.72 -4.97
N LYS A 68 8.14 -5.43 -4.62
CA LYS A 68 7.07 -4.43 -4.85
C LYS A 68 7.36 -3.45 -5.99
N GLY A 69 8.61 -3.30 -6.42
CA GLY A 69 8.98 -2.40 -7.52
C GLY A 69 9.04 -0.91 -7.15
N ALA A 70 9.25 -0.56 -5.89
CA ALA A 70 9.34 0.83 -5.42
C ALA A 70 10.61 1.09 -4.60
N PRO A 71 11.17 2.33 -4.60
CA PRO A 71 12.38 2.62 -3.85
C PRO A 71 12.08 2.80 -2.35
N ALA A 72 12.92 2.20 -1.50
CA ALA A 72 12.80 2.31 -0.05
C ALA A 72 12.90 3.76 0.45
N SER A 73 13.69 4.60 -0.21
CA SER A 73 13.83 6.02 0.11
C SER A 73 12.53 6.81 -0.10
N TRP A 74 11.78 6.50 -1.16
CA TRP A 74 10.46 7.10 -1.40
C TRP A 74 9.49 6.70 -0.29
N TRP A 75 9.43 5.41 0.03
CA TRP A 75 8.55 4.92 1.09
C TRP A 75 8.90 5.56 2.43
N ASN A 76 10.17 5.58 2.83
CA ASN A 76 10.62 6.24 4.06
C ASN A 76 10.28 7.73 4.08
N HIS A 77 10.50 8.44 2.97
CA HIS A 77 10.18 9.88 2.89
C HIS A 77 8.69 10.16 3.12
N MET A 78 7.81 9.38 2.49
CA MET A 78 6.37 9.52 2.64
C MET A 78 5.91 9.09 4.03
N HIS A 79 6.35 7.90 4.46
CA HIS A 79 5.95 7.27 5.71
C HIS A 79 6.41 8.04 6.94
N PHE A 80 7.61 8.64 6.92
CA PHE A 80 8.06 9.51 8.00
C PHE A 80 7.22 10.78 8.13
N GLN A 81 6.76 11.36 7.01
CA GLN A 81 5.85 12.51 7.05
C GLN A 81 4.49 12.12 7.63
N HIS A 82 3.96 10.95 7.23
CA HIS A 82 2.75 10.40 7.80
C HIS A 82 2.87 10.24 9.32
N HIS A 83 3.92 9.60 9.83
CA HIS A 83 4.11 9.41 11.27
C HIS A 83 4.39 10.70 12.04
N ALA A 84 5.01 11.70 11.41
CA ALA A 84 5.27 12.98 12.05
C ALA A 84 3.99 13.79 12.32
N LYS A 85 3.03 13.78 11.38
CA LYS A 85 1.76 14.52 11.49
C LYS A 85 0.60 13.77 10.82
N PRO A 86 0.15 12.63 11.37
CA PRO A 86 -0.85 11.79 10.72
C PRO A 86 -2.19 12.52 10.61
N ASN A 87 -2.93 12.25 9.54
CA ASN A 87 -4.26 12.80 9.26
C ASN A 87 -4.32 14.34 9.24
N CYS A 88 -3.19 15.01 9.06
CA CYS A 88 -3.11 16.47 8.98
C CYS A 88 -2.99 16.91 7.51
N PHE A 89 -4.03 17.53 6.97
CA PHE A 89 -4.05 17.93 5.56
C PHE A 89 -2.88 18.87 5.21
N GLY A 90 -2.21 18.60 4.08
CA GLY A 90 -1.02 19.33 3.65
C GLY A 90 0.25 19.03 4.46
N LYS A 91 0.20 18.02 5.36
CA LYS A 91 1.34 17.53 6.15
C LYS A 91 1.50 16.02 6.06
N ASP A 92 0.39 15.29 6.05
CA ASP A 92 0.34 13.85 5.83
C ASP A 92 0.15 13.57 4.33
N PRO A 93 1.12 12.94 3.65
CA PRO A 93 1.00 12.65 2.24
C PRO A 93 -0.04 11.57 1.90
N ASP A 94 -0.42 10.71 2.85
CA ASP A 94 -1.35 9.60 2.61
C ASP A 94 -2.78 10.09 2.34
N ILE A 95 -3.08 11.32 2.74
CA ILE A 95 -4.37 11.96 2.52
C ILE A 95 -4.36 13.00 1.39
N ASN A 96 -3.25 13.11 0.65
CA ASN A 96 -3.11 14.04 -0.50
C ASN A 96 -3.85 13.57 -1.77
N MET A 97 -4.50 12.39 -1.75
CA MET A 97 -5.45 11.94 -2.78
C MET A 97 -6.73 12.81 -2.84
N HIS A 98 -6.85 13.77 -1.94
CA HIS A 98 -7.86 14.82 -1.90
C HIS A 98 -7.68 15.87 -3.02
N PRO A 99 -8.76 16.46 -3.60
CA PRO A 99 -10.18 16.13 -3.46
C PRO A 99 -10.69 15.04 -4.40
N PHE A 100 -9.80 14.45 -5.20
CA PHE A 100 -10.20 13.55 -6.29
C PHE A 100 -10.90 12.28 -5.79
N PHE A 101 -10.33 11.59 -4.79
CA PHE A 101 -10.88 10.31 -4.33
C PHE A 101 -11.56 10.40 -2.96
N PHE A 102 -10.98 11.15 -2.01
CA PHE A 102 -11.46 11.20 -0.62
C PHE A 102 -11.47 12.61 -0.02
N ALA A 103 -12.28 12.82 1.03
CA ALA A 103 -12.12 13.97 1.91
C ALA A 103 -11.92 13.45 3.32
N LEU A 104 -10.66 13.44 3.75
CA LEU A 104 -10.25 12.88 5.02
C LEU A 104 -10.09 14.02 6.03
N GLY A 105 -10.45 13.75 7.28
CA GLY A 105 -10.41 14.74 8.36
C GLY A 105 -11.66 15.62 8.49
N LYS A 106 -11.96 16.04 9.74
CA LYS A 106 -13.17 16.78 10.11
C LYS A 106 -13.22 18.18 9.50
N ILE A 107 -12.12 18.95 9.62
CA ILE A 107 -12.04 20.34 9.17
C ILE A 107 -12.23 20.41 7.65
N LEU A 108 -11.46 19.61 6.91
CA LEU A 108 -11.50 19.57 5.45
C LEU A 108 -12.86 19.12 4.91
N SER A 109 -13.47 18.09 5.52
CA SER A 109 -14.80 17.61 5.13
C SER A 109 -15.87 18.71 5.26
N VAL A 110 -15.81 19.52 6.33
CA VAL A 110 -16.73 20.65 6.54
C VAL A 110 -16.49 21.75 5.51
N GLU A 111 -15.23 22.09 5.22
CA GLU A 111 -14.89 23.12 4.24
C GLU A 111 -15.40 22.77 2.84
N LEU A 112 -15.17 21.54 2.37
CA LEU A 112 -15.68 21.08 1.07
C LEU A 112 -17.20 21.01 1.01
N GLY A 113 -17.84 20.60 2.12
CA GLY A 113 -19.30 20.60 2.24
C GLY A 113 -19.87 22.00 2.05
N LYS A 114 -19.23 23.02 2.63
CA LYS A 114 -19.59 24.43 2.42
C LYS A 114 -19.34 24.89 0.97
N GLN A 115 -18.24 24.47 0.36
CA GLN A 115 -17.87 24.84 -1.02
C GLN A 115 -18.66 24.07 -2.10
N LYS A 116 -19.41 23.02 -1.73
CA LYS A 116 -20.14 22.12 -2.66
C LYS A 116 -19.24 21.50 -3.74
N ARG A 117 -17.94 21.27 -3.44
CA ARG A 117 -16.93 20.80 -4.40
C ARG A 117 -16.67 19.29 -4.41
N LYS A 118 -17.56 18.48 -3.82
CA LYS A 118 -17.28 17.04 -3.61
C LYS A 118 -17.94 16.15 -4.68
N TYR A 119 -17.16 15.23 -5.24
CA TYR A 119 -17.61 14.29 -6.29
C TYR A 119 -18.21 12.99 -5.75
N MET A 120 -17.94 12.61 -4.49
CA MET A 120 -18.35 11.32 -3.90
C MET A 120 -19.05 11.47 -2.54
N PRO A 121 -20.01 10.60 -2.18
CA PRO A 121 -20.75 10.69 -0.91
C PRO A 121 -19.81 10.50 0.28
N TYR A 122 -19.57 11.59 1.02
CA TYR A 122 -18.58 11.64 2.11
C TYR A 122 -18.91 10.70 3.27
N ASN A 123 -20.18 10.64 3.61
CA ASN A 123 -20.74 9.83 4.67
C ASN A 123 -20.58 8.32 4.41
N HIS A 124 -20.19 7.92 3.20
CA HIS A 124 -19.98 6.54 2.81
C HIS A 124 -18.53 6.22 2.42
N GLN A 125 -17.57 7.14 2.61
CA GLN A 125 -16.16 6.91 2.26
C GLN A 125 -15.58 5.65 2.89
N HIS A 126 -15.95 5.36 4.13
CA HIS A 126 -15.56 4.13 4.82
C HIS A 126 -16.03 2.84 4.12
N LYS A 127 -17.08 2.88 3.29
CA LYS A 127 -17.62 1.69 2.61
C LYS A 127 -16.83 1.30 1.35
N TYR A 128 -16.30 2.29 0.64
CA TYR A 128 -15.57 2.07 -0.61
C TYR A 128 -14.08 2.34 -0.50
N PHE A 129 -13.59 2.79 0.67
CA PHE A 129 -12.17 3.00 0.93
C PHE A 129 -11.33 1.78 0.54
N PHE A 130 -11.78 0.57 0.85
CA PHE A 130 -11.04 -0.66 0.53
C PHE A 130 -10.91 -0.93 -0.98
N LEU A 131 -11.77 -0.36 -1.82
CA LEU A 131 -11.77 -0.60 -3.27
C LEU A 131 -10.93 0.41 -4.05
N ILE A 132 -10.77 1.62 -3.52
CA ILE A 132 -10.15 2.76 -4.22
C ILE A 132 -9.05 3.46 -3.40
N GLY A 133 -8.84 3.04 -2.16
CA GLY A 133 -7.73 3.47 -1.33
C GLY A 133 -6.43 2.79 -1.77
N PRO A 134 -5.28 3.48 -1.61
CA PRO A 134 -3.96 2.90 -1.88
C PRO A 134 -3.62 1.79 -0.88
#